data_AF-A0A4W5KSR1-F1
#
_entry.id   AF-A0A4W5KSR1-F1
#
_cell.length_a   1.000
_cell.length_b   1.000
_cell.length_c   1.000
_cell.angle_alpha   90.00
_cell.angle_beta   90.00
_cell.angle_gamma   90.00
#
_symmetry.space_group_name_H-M   'P 1'
#
loop_
_entity.id
_entity.type
_entity.pdbx_description
1 polymer ?
#
loop_
_entity_poly.entity_id
_entity_poly.type
_entity_poly.pdbx_seq_one_letter_code
_entity_poly.pdbx_strand_id
1 'polypeptide(L)'
;MAGWVAERVLPFLVGPSEGGVTEQQQDLARQVVESLLTVSRDVIRVGLGDEEFKGKVLHLCSIVLLSEKGYLCVPLLLFVLTEVVENYVPENQAQDDQSSIILSVVTNVFQKILEVMARRLRKDPEEGQELWHLAVTALGDFLQMVQAWSGIDSNPLNGVFSTVCAATLAATQHSLQKISHPQEVTTPETVQDLPPLSSILLDVLLKSPPVTRAFLAEIISTVDSEVIDGLTGLAAVLHILAVVRKTGKFMADLKNTAVSVQKQLQKHYAATAENEGHIQRVIYESAINTLNEILMPCP
;
A
#
# COMPACT_ATOMS: atom_id res chain seq x y z
N MET A 1 3.59 -4.38 -29.14
CA MET A 1 2.81 -3.31 -28.47
C MET A 1 3.71 -2.49 -27.56
N ALA A 2 4.25 -3.05 -26.47
CA ALA A 2 5.08 -2.33 -25.50
C ALA A 2 6.28 -1.57 -26.11
N GLY A 3 7.07 -2.20 -27.00
CA GLY A 3 8.20 -1.52 -27.65
C GLY A 3 7.80 -0.29 -28.47
N TRP A 4 6.69 -0.36 -29.21
CA TRP A 4 6.18 0.80 -29.96
C TRP A 4 5.72 1.93 -29.03
N VAL A 5 5.02 1.59 -27.93
CA VAL A 5 4.61 2.58 -26.92
C VAL A 5 5.83 3.26 -26.31
N ALA A 6 6.84 2.47 -25.93
CA ALA A 6 8.08 2.99 -25.36
C ALA A 6 8.84 3.94 -26.30
N GLU A 7 8.90 3.61 -27.59
CA GLU A 7 9.65 4.41 -28.57
C GLU A 7 8.88 5.60 -29.12
N ARG A 8 7.55 5.50 -29.25
CA ARG A 8 6.73 6.45 -30.02
C ARG A 8 5.76 7.26 -29.20
N VAL A 9 5.41 6.81 -27.99
CA VAL A 9 4.37 7.46 -27.16
C VAL A 9 4.98 7.99 -25.87
N LEU A 10 5.71 7.16 -25.12
CA LEU A 10 6.30 7.57 -23.84
C LEU A 10 7.25 8.79 -23.89
N PRO A 11 7.98 9.07 -25.00
CA PRO A 11 8.78 10.30 -25.07
C PRO A 11 7.95 11.59 -24.99
N PHE A 12 6.64 11.51 -25.24
CA PHE A 12 5.71 12.63 -25.09
C PHE A 12 5.00 12.63 -23.73
N LEU A 13 5.18 11.59 -22.91
CA LEU A 13 4.63 11.48 -21.56
C LEU A 13 5.64 12.01 -20.52
N VAL A 14 6.05 13.26 -20.73
CA VAL A 14 7.03 14.03 -19.93
C VAL A 14 6.41 15.37 -19.50
N GLY A 15 7.03 16.09 -18.56
CA GLY A 15 6.54 17.41 -18.16
C GLY A 15 6.57 18.45 -19.31
N PRO A 16 5.60 19.38 -19.43
CA PRO A 16 5.57 20.39 -20.51
C PRO A 16 6.81 21.30 -20.57
N SER A 17 7.52 21.42 -19.45
CA SER A 17 8.77 22.18 -19.33
C SER A 17 10.00 21.44 -19.83
N GLU A 18 9.92 20.12 -20.02
CA GLU A 18 11.03 19.26 -20.43
C GLU A 18 10.81 18.77 -21.88
N GLY A 19 11.74 19.08 -22.78
CA GLY A 19 11.74 18.50 -24.14
C GLY A 19 10.92 19.22 -25.21
N GLY A 20 10.32 20.38 -24.93
CA GLY A 20 9.53 21.14 -25.91
C GLY A 20 8.21 20.49 -26.31
N VAL A 21 7.73 19.55 -25.49
CA VAL A 21 6.45 18.85 -25.64
C VAL A 21 5.32 19.77 -25.17
N THR A 22 4.29 19.96 -25.99
CA THR A 22 3.12 20.75 -25.60
C THR A 22 2.18 19.95 -24.70
N GLU A 23 1.37 20.62 -23.88
CA GLU A 23 0.33 19.97 -23.07
C GLU A 23 -0.60 19.09 -23.92
N GLN A 24 -0.94 19.54 -25.14
CA GLN A 24 -1.75 18.75 -26.08
C GLN A 24 -1.07 17.44 -26.52
N GLN A 25 0.25 17.47 -26.74
CA GLN A 25 1.01 16.26 -27.09
C GLN A 25 1.09 15.29 -25.92
N GLN A 26 1.27 15.81 -24.71
CA GLN A 26 1.25 15.01 -23.48
C GLN A 26 -0.13 14.37 -23.24
N ASP A 27 -1.20 15.15 -23.40
CA ASP A 27 -2.58 14.68 -23.27
C ASP A 27 -2.90 13.60 -24.30
N LEU A 28 -2.49 13.80 -25.55
CA LEU A 28 -2.66 12.80 -26.60
C LEU A 28 -1.87 11.52 -26.26
N ALA A 29 -0.63 11.64 -25.80
CA ALA A 29 0.18 10.50 -25.41
C ALA A 29 -0.45 9.70 -24.26
N ARG A 30 -0.96 10.40 -23.24
CA ARG A 30 -1.74 9.82 -22.14
C ARG A 30 -2.97 9.09 -22.67
N GLN A 31 -3.79 9.73 -23.51
CA GLN A 31 -4.99 9.11 -24.08
C GLN A 31 -4.68 7.86 -24.90
N VAL A 32 -3.58 7.86 -25.66
CA VAL A 32 -3.14 6.67 -26.42
C VAL A 32 -2.79 5.53 -25.46
N VAL A 33 -2.02 5.80 -24.40
CA VAL A 33 -1.68 4.79 -23.38
C VAL A 33 -2.94 4.27 -22.68
N GLU A 34 -3.83 5.17 -22.26
CA GLU A 34 -5.08 4.81 -21.59
C GLU A 34 -6.02 3.99 -22.49
N SER A 35 -6.10 4.33 -23.77
CA SER A 35 -6.89 3.56 -24.74
C SER A 35 -6.34 2.14 -24.89
N LEU A 36 -5.01 1.99 -25.01
CA LEU A 36 -4.37 0.67 -25.11
C LEU A 36 -4.56 -0.17 -23.85
N LEU A 37 -4.39 0.44 -22.67
CA LEU A 37 -4.62 -0.24 -21.39
C LEU A 37 -6.09 -0.62 -21.20
N THR A 38 -7.03 0.26 -21.60
CA THR A 38 -8.48 0.00 -21.52
C THR A 38 -8.87 -1.18 -22.41
N VAL A 39 -8.44 -1.18 -23.67
CA VAL A 39 -8.71 -2.29 -24.60
C VAL A 39 -8.09 -3.58 -24.06
N SER A 40 -6.85 -3.52 -23.56
CA SER A 40 -6.16 -4.69 -23.01
C SER A 40 -6.88 -5.25 -21.77
N ARG A 41 -7.32 -4.36 -20.88
CA ARG A 41 -8.15 -4.70 -19.72
C ARG A 41 -9.42 -5.40 -20.16
N ASP A 42 -10.15 -4.83 -21.12
CA ASP A 42 -11.44 -5.37 -21.55
C ASP A 42 -11.27 -6.74 -22.20
N VAL A 43 -10.20 -6.97 -22.97
CA VAL A 43 -9.82 -8.29 -23.53
C VAL A 43 -9.56 -9.31 -22.42
N ILE A 44 -8.84 -8.92 -21.36
CA ILE A 44 -8.57 -9.78 -20.19
C ILE A 44 -9.88 -10.10 -19.46
N ARG A 45 -10.71 -9.08 -19.24
CA ARG A 45 -12.00 -9.19 -18.54
C ARG A 45 -12.94 -10.19 -19.19
N VAL A 46 -13.01 -10.20 -20.53
CA VAL A 46 -13.87 -11.14 -21.27
C VAL A 46 -13.23 -12.52 -21.48
N GLY A 47 -12.06 -12.78 -20.88
CA GLY A 47 -11.36 -14.07 -20.94
C GLY A 47 -10.72 -14.39 -22.29
N LEU A 48 -10.47 -13.38 -23.13
CA LEU A 48 -9.85 -13.55 -24.46
C LEU A 48 -8.32 -13.44 -24.44
N GLY A 49 -7.74 -12.95 -23.33
CA GLY A 49 -6.28 -12.83 -23.17
C GLY A 49 -5.66 -14.09 -22.56
N ASP A 50 -4.79 -14.76 -23.31
CA ASP A 50 -3.97 -15.85 -22.79
C ASP A 50 -2.84 -15.34 -21.86
N GLU A 51 -2.09 -16.27 -21.28
CA GLU A 51 -0.99 -15.95 -20.35
C GLU A 51 0.10 -15.10 -21.03
N GLU A 52 0.40 -15.34 -22.31
CA GLU A 52 1.37 -14.53 -23.07
C GLU A 52 0.88 -13.09 -23.25
N PHE A 53 -0.41 -12.91 -23.55
CA PHE A 53 -1.05 -11.61 -23.65
C PHE A 53 -1.02 -10.88 -22.30
N LYS A 54 -1.44 -11.54 -21.21
CA LYS A 54 -1.39 -10.97 -19.85
C LYS A 54 0.03 -10.52 -19.49
N GLY A 55 1.04 -11.35 -19.76
CA GLY A 55 2.45 -11.00 -19.56
C GLY A 55 2.88 -9.76 -20.35
N LYS A 56 2.48 -9.64 -21.64
CA LYS A 56 2.75 -8.44 -22.46
C LYS A 56 2.05 -7.19 -21.94
N VAL A 57 0.83 -7.32 -21.43
CA VAL A 57 0.08 -6.21 -20.82
C VAL A 57 0.74 -5.77 -19.51
N LEU A 58 1.15 -6.69 -18.65
CA LEU A 58 1.89 -6.34 -17.42
C LEU A 58 3.25 -5.69 -17.72
N HIS A 59 3.92 -6.13 -18.79
CA HIS A 59 5.12 -5.46 -19.27
C HIS A 59 4.82 -4.04 -19.77
N LEU A 60 3.71 -3.83 -20.48
CA LEU A 60 3.22 -2.50 -20.86
C LEU A 60 2.97 -1.63 -19.61
N CYS A 61 2.27 -2.15 -18.60
CA CYS A 61 2.05 -1.47 -17.32
C CYS A 61 3.37 -1.02 -16.69
N SER A 62 4.37 -1.90 -16.68
CA SER A 62 5.70 -1.61 -16.13
C SER A 62 6.40 -0.47 -16.87
N ILE A 63 6.44 -0.50 -18.21
CA ILE A 63 7.13 0.56 -18.97
C ILE A 63 6.41 1.91 -18.85
N VAL A 64 5.07 1.91 -18.81
CA VAL A 64 4.28 3.13 -18.59
C VAL A 64 4.60 3.70 -17.23
N LEU A 65 4.56 2.89 -16.17
CA LEU A 65 4.81 3.32 -14.81
C LEU A 65 6.24 3.85 -14.56
N LEU A 66 7.21 3.38 -15.34
CA LEU A 66 8.59 3.84 -15.30
C LEU A 66 8.84 5.14 -16.09
N SER A 67 7.88 5.59 -16.91
CA SER A 67 7.95 6.89 -17.57
C SER A 67 7.67 8.04 -16.60
N GLU A 68 8.15 9.24 -16.93
CA GLU A 68 8.13 10.40 -16.04
C GLU A 68 6.71 10.78 -15.58
N LYS A 69 5.77 10.91 -16.52
CA LYS A 69 4.36 11.24 -16.26
C LYS A 69 3.43 10.03 -16.34
N GLY A 70 4.00 8.83 -16.35
CA GLY A 70 3.26 7.56 -16.39
C GLY A 70 2.35 7.31 -15.20
N TYR A 71 2.63 7.97 -14.06
CA TYR A 71 1.79 7.87 -12.87
C TYR A 71 0.35 8.36 -13.09
N LEU A 72 0.11 9.22 -14.09
CA LEU A 72 -1.23 9.68 -14.45
C LEU A 72 -2.15 8.52 -14.85
N CYS A 73 -1.59 7.41 -15.32
CA CYS A 73 -2.34 6.22 -15.70
C CYS A 73 -2.57 5.23 -14.54
N VAL A 74 -2.10 5.52 -13.31
CA VAL A 74 -2.18 4.58 -12.17
C VAL A 74 -3.58 4.02 -11.90
N PRO A 75 -4.67 4.82 -11.89
CA PRO A 75 -6.00 4.27 -11.68
C PRO A 75 -6.34 3.15 -12.68
N LEU A 76 -5.99 3.34 -13.95
CA LEU A 76 -6.22 2.33 -14.99
C LEU A 76 -5.27 1.13 -14.88
N LEU A 77 -4.01 1.36 -14.49
CA LEU A 77 -3.06 0.28 -14.22
C LEU A 77 -3.58 -0.63 -13.09
N LEU A 78 -4.13 -0.07 -12.02
CA LEU A 78 -4.75 -0.83 -10.93
C LEU A 78 -5.92 -1.68 -11.44
N PHE A 79 -6.81 -1.12 -12.27
CA PHE A 79 -7.89 -1.91 -12.89
C PHE A 79 -7.36 -3.06 -13.77
N VAL A 80 -6.29 -2.83 -14.53
CA VAL A 80 -5.64 -3.91 -15.30
C VAL A 80 -5.14 -5.01 -14.37
N LEU A 81 -4.47 -4.66 -13.26
CA LEU A 81 -4.00 -5.65 -12.28
C LEU A 81 -5.17 -6.43 -11.67
N THR A 82 -6.27 -5.77 -11.30
CA THR A 82 -7.47 -6.41 -10.77
C THR A 82 -8.02 -7.47 -11.72
N GLU A 83 -8.17 -7.12 -12.99
CA GLU A 83 -8.73 -8.00 -14.02
C GLU A 83 -7.79 -9.18 -14.33
N VAL A 84 -6.46 -8.97 -14.26
CA VAL A 84 -5.50 -10.08 -14.34
C VAL A 84 -5.70 -11.04 -13.17
N VAL A 85 -5.80 -10.56 -11.94
CA VAL A 85 -5.99 -11.41 -10.75
C VAL A 85 -7.32 -12.15 -10.79
N GLU A 86 -8.40 -11.49 -11.22
CA GLU A 86 -9.75 -12.07 -11.30
C GLU A 86 -9.84 -13.28 -12.24
N ASN A 87 -8.99 -13.33 -13.27
CA ASN A 87 -8.92 -14.46 -14.19
C ASN A 87 -8.31 -15.73 -13.56
N TYR A 88 -7.79 -15.66 -12.33
CA TYR A 88 -7.25 -16.82 -11.62
C TYR A 88 -8.17 -17.19 -10.45
N VAL A 89 -8.55 -18.47 -10.37
CA VAL A 89 -9.42 -18.98 -9.30
C VAL A 89 -8.56 -19.51 -8.14
N PRO A 90 -8.79 -19.08 -6.89
CA PRO A 90 -8.02 -19.54 -5.73
C PRO A 90 -8.13 -21.05 -5.44
N GLU A 91 -9.18 -21.72 -5.93
CA GLU A 91 -9.54 -23.11 -5.60
C GLU A 91 -8.86 -24.19 -6.48
N ASN A 92 -8.22 -23.82 -7.60
CA ASN A 92 -7.54 -24.79 -8.47
C ASN A 92 -6.10 -25.04 -8.00
N GLN A 93 -5.93 -26.10 -7.17
CA GLN A 93 -4.67 -26.51 -6.52
C GLN A 93 -3.58 -27.09 -7.45
N ALA A 94 -3.62 -26.80 -8.74
CA ALA A 94 -2.49 -26.98 -9.64
C ALA A 94 -2.26 -25.63 -10.33
N GLN A 95 -1.78 -24.65 -9.56
CA GLN A 95 -1.23 -23.44 -10.16
C GLN A 95 -0.07 -23.87 -11.04
N ASP A 96 -0.26 -23.74 -12.34
CA ASP A 96 0.83 -23.85 -13.31
C ASP A 96 1.91 -22.83 -12.95
N ASP A 97 3.18 -23.20 -13.15
CA ASP A 97 4.33 -22.33 -12.85
C ASP A 97 4.18 -20.97 -13.53
N GLN A 98 3.57 -20.94 -14.71
CA GLN A 98 3.29 -19.70 -15.46
C GLN A 98 2.29 -18.78 -14.76
N SER A 99 1.21 -19.32 -14.18
CA SER A 99 0.22 -18.51 -13.45
C SER A 99 0.82 -17.87 -12.20
N SER A 100 1.67 -18.60 -11.48
CA SER A 100 2.41 -18.08 -10.33
C SER A 100 3.38 -16.96 -10.73
N ILE A 101 4.07 -17.11 -11.86
CA ILE A 101 4.95 -16.06 -12.41
C ILE A 101 4.14 -14.79 -12.74
N ILE A 102 3.00 -14.91 -13.42
CA ILE A 102 2.17 -13.75 -13.77
C ILE A 102 1.68 -13.02 -12.51
N LEU A 103 1.18 -13.75 -11.51
CA LEU A 103 0.73 -13.18 -10.25
C LEU A 103 1.88 -12.55 -9.44
N SER A 104 3.09 -13.11 -9.51
CA SER A 104 4.29 -12.47 -8.95
C SER A 104 4.62 -11.15 -9.65
N VAL A 105 4.48 -11.08 -10.98
CA VAL A 105 4.63 -9.83 -11.73
C VAL A 105 3.57 -8.81 -11.32
N VAL A 106 2.32 -9.23 -11.10
CA VAL A 106 1.26 -8.35 -10.56
C VAL A 106 1.71 -7.72 -9.23
N THR A 107 2.21 -8.52 -8.29
CA THR A 107 2.72 -8.03 -7.00
C THR A 107 3.84 -6.99 -7.18
N ASN A 108 4.78 -7.24 -8.11
CA ASN A 108 5.89 -6.32 -8.38
C ASN A 108 5.41 -4.99 -9.01
N VAL A 109 4.46 -5.06 -9.96
CA VAL A 109 3.87 -3.86 -10.57
C VAL A 109 3.10 -3.07 -9.52
N PHE A 110 2.33 -3.73 -8.67
CA PHE A 110 1.61 -3.10 -7.56
C PHE A 110 2.56 -2.39 -6.59
N GLN A 111 3.65 -3.05 -6.19
CA GLN A 111 4.67 -2.43 -5.36
C GLN A 111 5.23 -1.15 -6.00
N LYS A 112 5.49 -1.20 -7.31
CA LYS A 112 5.97 -0.03 -8.03
C LYS A 112 4.93 1.09 -8.09
N ILE A 113 3.64 0.75 -8.23
CA ILE A 113 2.54 1.72 -8.20
C ILE A 113 2.56 2.47 -6.86
N LEU A 114 2.59 1.75 -5.74
CA LEU A 114 2.63 2.36 -4.42
C LEU A 114 3.87 3.24 -4.22
N GLU A 115 5.04 2.80 -4.68
CA GLU A 115 6.28 3.59 -4.60
C GLU A 115 6.16 4.92 -5.37
N VAL A 116 5.64 4.87 -6.60
CA VAL A 116 5.48 6.05 -7.47
C VAL A 116 4.45 7.02 -6.89
N MET A 117 3.32 6.50 -6.42
CA MET A 117 2.24 7.29 -5.80
C MET A 117 2.69 7.96 -4.50
N ALA A 118 3.37 7.21 -3.62
CA ALA A 118 3.94 7.75 -2.39
C ALA A 118 5.00 8.81 -2.67
N ARG A 119 5.85 8.59 -3.69
CA ARG A 119 6.85 9.56 -4.13
C ARG A 119 6.20 10.83 -4.67
N ARG A 120 5.11 10.74 -5.44
CA ARG A 120 4.39 11.90 -5.96
C ARG A 120 3.81 12.72 -4.83
N LEU A 121 3.08 12.08 -3.91
CA LEU A 121 2.50 12.71 -2.72
C LEU A 121 3.55 13.47 -1.88
N ARG A 122 4.79 12.95 -1.82
CA ARG A 122 5.89 13.64 -1.11
C ARG A 122 6.49 14.80 -1.90
N LYS A 123 6.66 14.66 -3.22
CA LYS A 123 7.33 15.66 -4.06
C LYS A 123 6.42 16.84 -4.44
N ASP A 124 5.15 16.54 -4.65
CA ASP A 124 4.12 17.48 -5.10
C ASP A 124 2.80 17.06 -4.42
N PRO A 125 2.54 17.57 -3.21
CA PRO A 125 1.41 17.11 -2.40
C PRO A 125 0.05 17.37 -3.03
N GLU A 126 -0.12 18.49 -3.75
CA GLU A 126 -1.39 18.84 -4.38
C GLU A 126 -1.72 17.85 -5.51
N GLU A 127 -0.81 17.71 -6.48
CA GLU A 127 -1.01 16.79 -7.61
C GLU A 127 -1.03 15.33 -7.13
N GLY A 128 -0.19 15.00 -6.15
CA GLY A 128 -0.18 13.67 -5.53
C GLY A 128 -1.50 13.34 -4.85
N GLN A 129 -2.11 14.28 -4.13
CA GLN A 129 -3.39 14.06 -3.45
C GLN A 129 -4.55 13.92 -4.43
N GLU A 130 -4.58 14.70 -5.51
CA GLU A 130 -5.54 14.53 -6.60
C GLU A 130 -5.41 13.14 -7.24
N LEU A 131 -4.17 12.71 -7.52
CA LEU A 131 -3.91 11.40 -8.09
C LEU A 131 -4.38 10.25 -7.17
N TRP A 132 -4.14 10.36 -5.86
CA TRP A 132 -4.66 9.40 -4.89
C TRP A 132 -6.18 9.39 -4.87
N HIS A 133 -6.85 10.55 -4.90
CA HIS A 133 -8.31 10.65 -4.96
C HIS A 133 -8.89 9.93 -6.19
N LEU A 134 -8.20 9.97 -7.34
CA LEU A 134 -8.61 9.21 -8.53
C LEU A 134 -8.35 7.70 -8.41
N ALA A 135 -7.33 7.30 -7.64
CA ALA A 135 -6.90 5.91 -7.52
C ALA A 135 -7.57 5.11 -6.39
N VAL A 136 -8.15 5.76 -5.36
CA VAL A 136 -8.67 5.06 -4.16
C VAL A 136 -9.67 3.96 -4.47
N THR A 137 -10.56 4.16 -5.45
CA THR A 137 -11.55 3.14 -5.84
C THR A 137 -10.86 1.93 -6.46
N ALA A 138 -9.99 2.17 -7.46
CA ALA A 138 -9.25 1.09 -8.14
C ALA A 138 -8.34 0.33 -7.16
N LEU A 139 -7.74 1.01 -6.19
CA LEU A 139 -6.96 0.38 -5.13
C LEU A 139 -7.82 -0.49 -4.23
N GLY A 140 -8.99 -0.01 -3.80
CA GLY A 140 -9.93 -0.77 -3.00
C GLY A 140 -10.39 -2.05 -3.69
N ASP A 141 -10.77 -1.94 -4.96
CA ASP A 141 -11.19 -3.09 -5.79
C ASP A 141 -10.06 -4.11 -5.96
N PHE A 142 -8.83 -3.65 -6.21
CA PHE A 142 -7.66 -4.52 -6.30
C PHE A 142 -7.41 -5.28 -4.99
N LEU A 143 -7.41 -4.58 -3.84
CA LEU A 143 -7.20 -5.20 -2.53
C LEU A 143 -8.32 -6.19 -2.17
N GLN A 144 -9.55 -5.89 -2.57
CA GLN A 144 -10.70 -6.79 -2.40
C GLN A 144 -10.54 -8.07 -3.22
N MET A 145 -9.96 -7.98 -4.41
CA MET A 145 -9.66 -9.15 -5.24
C MET A 145 -8.50 -9.96 -4.64
N VAL A 146 -7.42 -9.31 -4.23
CA VAL A 146 -6.25 -9.96 -3.62
C VAL A 146 -6.61 -10.64 -2.30
N GLN A 147 -7.48 -10.05 -1.47
CA GLN A 147 -7.81 -10.69 -0.19
C GLN A 147 -8.48 -12.05 -0.34
N ALA A 148 -9.13 -12.34 -1.48
CA ALA A 148 -9.74 -13.65 -1.74
C ALA A 148 -8.69 -14.78 -1.78
N TRP A 149 -7.41 -14.43 -1.93
CA TRP A 149 -6.26 -15.35 -1.88
C TRP A 149 -5.66 -15.51 -0.48
N SER A 150 -6.18 -14.80 0.52
CA SER A 150 -5.66 -14.85 1.88
C SER A 150 -5.88 -16.24 2.49
N GLY A 151 -4.84 -16.79 3.13
CA GLY A 151 -4.90 -18.11 3.79
C GLY A 151 -4.53 -19.30 2.91
N ILE A 152 -4.05 -19.08 1.69
CA ILE A 152 -3.48 -20.12 0.81
C ILE A 152 -1.95 -20.19 1.05
N ASP A 153 -1.44 -21.36 1.42
CA ASP A 153 -0.03 -21.58 1.82
C ASP A 153 0.99 -21.17 0.75
N SER A 154 0.60 -21.17 -0.54
CA SER A 154 1.42 -20.76 -1.68
C SER A 154 0.84 -19.54 -2.43
N ASN A 155 0.29 -18.56 -1.71
CA ASN A 155 -0.30 -17.37 -2.33
C ASN A 155 0.78 -16.50 -3.04
N PRO A 156 0.78 -16.40 -4.39
CA PRO A 156 1.75 -15.57 -5.13
C PRO A 156 1.51 -14.05 -4.96
N LEU A 157 0.39 -13.66 -4.34
CA LEU A 157 0.01 -12.27 -4.05
C LEU A 157 0.30 -11.87 -2.60
N ASN A 158 0.97 -12.71 -1.81
CA ASN A 158 1.28 -12.43 -0.39
C ASN A 158 1.98 -11.07 -0.19
N GLY A 159 2.87 -10.68 -1.10
CA GLY A 159 3.61 -9.42 -1.03
C GLY A 159 2.76 -8.15 -1.17
N VAL A 160 1.50 -8.25 -1.61
CA VAL A 160 0.61 -7.08 -1.76
C VAL A 160 0.30 -6.45 -0.40
N PHE A 161 -0.21 -7.24 0.55
CA PHE A 161 -0.52 -6.73 1.89
C PHE A 161 0.75 -6.35 2.64
N SER A 162 1.85 -7.10 2.50
CA SER A 162 3.16 -6.73 3.05
C SER A 162 3.62 -5.37 2.55
N THR A 163 3.42 -5.07 1.27
CA THR A 163 3.77 -3.76 0.70
C THR A 163 2.91 -2.64 1.28
N VAL A 164 1.60 -2.85 1.38
CA VAL A 164 0.69 -1.86 1.99
C VAL A 164 1.04 -1.62 3.47
N CYS A 165 1.32 -2.70 4.21
CA CYS A 165 1.77 -2.66 5.60
C CYS A 165 3.05 -1.84 5.74
N ALA A 166 4.09 -2.18 4.97
CA ALA A 166 5.37 -1.48 4.97
C ALA A 166 5.20 0.01 4.62
N ALA A 167 4.42 0.35 3.60
CA ALA A 167 4.19 1.74 3.21
C ALA A 167 3.46 2.55 4.31
N THR A 168 2.43 1.96 4.91
CA THR A 168 1.65 2.59 5.99
C THR A 168 2.50 2.77 7.24
N LEU A 169 3.27 1.75 7.64
CA LEU A 169 4.17 1.81 8.79
C LEU A 169 5.30 2.81 8.57
N ALA A 170 5.96 2.77 7.42
CA ALA A 170 7.08 3.67 7.12
C ALA A 170 6.65 5.15 7.14
N ALA A 171 5.46 5.47 6.61
CA ALA A 171 4.94 6.83 6.65
C ALA A 171 4.63 7.30 8.09
N THR A 172 4.00 6.45 8.90
CA THR A 172 3.70 6.75 10.31
C THR A 172 4.98 6.87 11.15
N GLN A 173 5.91 5.93 11.00
CA GLN A 173 7.19 5.92 11.69
C GLN A 173 8.03 7.15 11.34
N HIS A 174 8.13 7.50 10.06
CA HIS A 174 8.88 8.69 9.63
C HIS A 174 8.27 9.99 10.19
N SER A 175 6.95 10.06 10.35
CA SER A 175 6.31 11.19 11.03
C SER A 175 6.67 11.28 12.50
N LEU A 176 6.66 10.15 13.22
CA LEU A 176 7.08 10.08 14.62
C LEU A 176 8.55 10.46 14.81
N GLN A 177 9.43 10.08 13.87
CA GLN A 177 10.84 10.44 13.89
C GLN A 177 11.10 11.94 13.69
N LYS A 178 10.16 12.68 13.08
CA LYS A 178 10.27 14.12 12.86
C LYS A 178 9.84 14.98 14.05
N ILE A 179 9.19 14.37 15.05
CA ILE A 179 8.72 15.08 16.24
C ILE A 179 9.92 15.68 16.98
N SER A 180 9.88 17.00 17.13
CA SER A 180 10.94 17.76 17.80
C SER A 180 10.51 18.25 19.18
N HIS A 181 9.19 18.26 19.44
CA HIS A 181 8.62 18.74 20.70
C HIS A 181 7.74 17.67 21.35
N PRO A 182 7.89 17.39 22.66
CA PRO A 182 7.09 16.39 23.38
C PRO A 182 5.58 16.56 23.24
N GLN A 183 5.10 17.80 23.12
CA GLN A 183 3.67 18.12 23.00
C GLN A 183 3.06 17.65 21.67
N GLU A 184 3.89 17.37 20.65
CA GLU A 184 3.46 16.87 19.35
C GLU A 184 3.25 15.34 19.35
N VAL A 185 3.66 14.65 20.42
CA VAL A 185 3.42 13.20 20.58
C VAL A 185 1.99 13.00 21.03
N THR A 186 1.10 12.81 20.07
CA THR A 186 -0.32 12.54 20.32
C THR A 186 -0.75 11.21 19.70
N THR A 187 -1.54 10.44 20.42
CA THR A 187 -2.17 9.23 19.89
C THR A 187 -3.25 9.64 18.88
N PRO A 188 -3.22 9.13 17.64
CA PRO A 188 -4.21 9.46 16.62
C PRO A 188 -5.57 8.84 16.95
N GLU A 189 -6.65 9.57 16.66
CA GLU A 189 -8.02 9.11 16.89
C GLU A 189 -8.77 8.80 15.60
N THR A 190 -8.38 9.45 14.50
CA THR A 190 -9.00 9.34 13.20
C THR A 190 -7.93 9.09 12.14
N VAL A 191 -8.35 8.66 10.94
CA VAL A 191 -7.44 8.53 9.80
C VAL A 191 -6.80 9.87 9.43
N GLN A 192 -7.43 11.01 9.74
CA GLN A 192 -6.92 12.35 9.42
C GLN A 192 -5.76 12.78 10.33
N ASP A 193 -5.62 12.13 11.49
CA ASP A 193 -4.51 12.38 12.43
C ASP A 193 -3.23 11.66 12.00
N LEU A 194 -3.30 10.80 10.97
CA LEU A 194 -2.15 10.10 10.41
C LEU A 194 -1.48 10.90 9.28
N PRO A 195 -0.21 10.63 8.97
CA PRO A 195 0.46 11.23 7.82
C PRO A 195 -0.29 10.93 6.51
N PRO A 196 -0.19 11.78 5.48
CA PRO A 196 -1.04 11.70 4.28
C PRO A 196 -1.11 10.31 3.64
N LEU A 197 0.03 9.62 3.47
CA LEU A 197 0.05 8.28 2.87
C LEU A 197 -0.67 7.25 3.76
N SER A 198 -0.35 7.21 5.05
CA SER A 198 -0.99 6.29 6.01
C SER A 198 -2.48 6.56 6.13
N SER A 199 -2.88 7.83 6.12
CA SER A 199 -4.28 8.27 6.15
C SER A 199 -5.06 7.70 4.96
N ILE A 200 -4.56 7.92 3.74
CA ILE A 200 -5.21 7.47 2.51
C ILE A 200 -5.29 5.94 2.44
N LEU A 201 -4.18 5.24 2.72
CA LEU A 201 -4.16 3.77 2.70
C LEU A 201 -5.10 3.19 3.75
N LEU A 202 -5.07 3.71 4.98
CA LEU A 202 -5.93 3.21 6.05
C LEU A 202 -7.42 3.49 5.76
N ASP A 203 -7.76 4.64 5.18
CA ASP A 203 -9.13 4.95 4.75
C ASP A 203 -9.64 3.93 3.72
N VAL A 204 -8.81 3.56 2.73
CA VAL A 204 -9.16 2.52 1.75
C VAL A 204 -9.34 1.16 2.43
N LEU A 205 -8.41 0.77 3.30
CA LEU A 205 -8.44 -0.52 4.00
C LEU A 205 -9.67 -0.67 4.91
N LEU A 206 -10.10 0.40 5.57
CA LEU A 206 -11.22 0.40 6.52
C LEU A 206 -12.61 0.32 5.84
N LYS A 207 -12.70 0.56 4.53
CA LYS A 207 -13.96 0.46 3.77
C LYS A 207 -14.46 -0.98 3.62
N SER A 208 -13.57 -1.98 3.66
CA SER A 208 -13.92 -3.39 3.48
C SER A 208 -13.42 -4.25 4.65
N PRO A 209 -14.32 -4.89 5.43
CA PRO A 209 -13.90 -5.70 6.59
C PRO A 209 -12.97 -6.88 6.27
N PRO A 210 -13.15 -7.65 5.17
CA PRO A 210 -12.17 -8.67 4.78
C PRO A 210 -10.77 -8.10 4.52
N VAL A 211 -10.69 -6.97 3.79
CA VAL A 211 -9.42 -6.28 3.51
C VAL A 211 -8.78 -5.76 4.78
N THR A 212 -9.57 -5.18 5.70
CA THR A 212 -9.06 -4.75 7.01
C THR A 212 -8.46 -5.92 7.80
N ARG A 213 -9.10 -7.09 7.80
CA ARG A 213 -8.57 -8.29 8.49
C ARG A 213 -7.28 -8.79 7.86
N ALA A 214 -7.20 -8.85 6.54
CA ALA A 214 -5.97 -9.24 5.85
C ALA A 214 -4.81 -8.30 6.19
N PHE A 215 -5.09 -6.99 6.27
CA PHE A 215 -4.11 -6.01 6.71
C PHE A 215 -3.69 -6.18 8.18
N LEU A 216 -4.63 -6.43 9.11
CA LEU A 216 -4.31 -6.68 10.51
C LEU A 216 -3.51 -7.98 10.70
N ALA A 217 -3.82 -9.02 9.91
CA ALA A 217 -3.05 -10.26 9.86
C ALA A 217 -1.61 -10.03 9.38
N GLU A 218 -1.42 -9.13 8.41
CA GLU A 218 -0.09 -8.72 7.96
C GLU A 218 0.65 -7.92 9.04
N ILE A 219 -0.02 -7.01 9.75
CA ILE A 219 0.59 -6.25 10.85
C ILE A 219 1.10 -7.21 11.94
N ILE A 220 0.28 -8.15 12.40
CA ILE A 220 0.72 -9.09 13.44
C ILE A 220 1.89 -9.95 12.95
N SER A 221 1.91 -10.40 11.68
CA SER A 221 3.05 -11.11 11.10
C SER A 221 4.31 -10.24 11.03
N THR A 222 4.16 -8.97 10.67
CA THR A 222 5.26 -7.98 10.62
C THR A 222 5.83 -7.71 12.02
N VAL A 223 4.97 -7.61 13.03
CA VAL A 223 5.40 -7.53 14.42
C VAL A 223 6.12 -8.83 14.78
N ASP A 224 5.46 -9.98 14.73
CA ASP A 224 6.01 -11.26 15.21
C ASP A 224 7.33 -11.68 14.54
N SER A 225 7.59 -11.26 13.30
CA SER A 225 8.86 -11.48 12.59
C SER A 225 10.03 -10.64 13.11
N GLU A 226 9.81 -9.74 14.07
CA GLU A 226 10.80 -8.81 14.63
C GLU A 226 11.47 -7.91 13.58
N VAL A 227 10.82 -7.70 12.43
CA VAL A 227 11.30 -6.79 11.37
C VAL A 227 11.18 -5.32 11.80
N ILE A 228 10.30 -5.04 12.76
CA ILE A 228 10.08 -3.69 13.28
C ILE A 228 11.17 -3.35 14.30
N ASP A 229 12.14 -2.57 13.85
CA ASP A 229 13.23 -2.12 14.71
C ASP A 229 12.83 -0.90 15.54
N GLY A 230 12.89 -1.06 16.87
CA GLY A 230 12.93 0.05 17.82
C GLY A 230 11.56 0.64 18.21
N LEU A 231 11.60 1.46 19.25
CA LEU A 231 10.42 2.06 19.87
C LEU A 231 9.52 2.80 18.88
N THR A 232 10.10 3.57 17.97
CA THR A 232 9.33 4.39 17.02
C THR A 232 8.55 3.53 16.02
N GLY A 233 9.08 2.38 15.61
CA GLY A 233 8.36 1.43 14.77
C GLY A 233 7.17 0.81 15.52
N LEU A 234 7.36 0.38 16.77
CA LEU A 234 6.29 -0.16 17.60
C LEU A 234 5.22 0.89 17.94
N ALA A 235 5.62 2.13 18.18
CA ALA A 235 4.70 3.25 18.34
C ALA A 235 3.90 3.52 17.05
N ALA A 236 4.52 3.40 15.87
CA ALA A 236 3.82 3.53 14.60
C ALA A 236 2.74 2.45 14.39
N VAL A 237 3.02 1.20 14.80
CA VAL A 237 2.01 0.14 14.83
C VAL A 237 0.85 0.54 15.72
N LEU A 238 1.13 0.98 16.95
CA LEU A 238 0.08 1.37 17.91
C LEU A 238 -0.75 2.56 17.44
N HIS A 239 -0.15 3.52 16.74
CA HIS A 239 -0.86 4.63 16.11
C HIS A 239 -1.87 4.13 15.06
N ILE A 240 -1.49 3.17 14.22
CA ILE A 240 -2.43 2.56 13.26
C ILE A 240 -3.53 1.80 14.00
N LEU A 241 -3.19 0.98 15.00
CA LEU A 241 -4.17 0.22 15.78
C LEU A 241 -5.13 1.13 16.55
N ALA A 242 -4.68 2.29 17.04
CA ALA A 242 -5.51 3.27 17.73
C ALA A 242 -6.64 3.79 16.83
N VAL A 243 -6.33 4.12 15.58
CA VAL A 243 -7.32 4.56 14.60
C VAL A 243 -8.29 3.43 14.24
N VAL A 244 -7.78 2.21 14.01
CA VAL A 244 -8.65 1.05 13.72
C VAL A 244 -9.58 0.75 14.90
N ARG A 245 -9.09 0.85 16.14
CA ARG A 245 -9.90 0.66 17.37
C ARG A 245 -11.09 1.61 17.41
N LYS A 246 -10.93 2.86 16.99
CA LYS A 246 -11.99 3.89 17.03
C LYS A 246 -13.17 3.55 16.12
N THR A 247 -13.00 2.60 15.19
CA THR A 247 -14.13 2.04 14.41
C THR A 247 -15.07 1.13 15.24
N GLY A 248 -14.65 0.71 16.44
CA GLY A 248 -15.38 -0.23 17.29
C GLY A 248 -15.41 -1.67 16.77
N LYS A 249 -14.65 -1.98 15.71
CA LYS A 249 -14.60 -3.30 15.06
C LYS A 249 -13.25 -3.98 15.33
N PHE A 250 -13.14 -5.25 14.96
CA PHE A 250 -11.89 -6.03 14.97
C PHE A 250 -11.19 -6.16 16.33
N MET A 251 -11.93 -6.05 17.44
CA MET A 251 -11.34 -6.04 18.79
C MET A 251 -10.49 -7.29 19.11
N ALA A 252 -10.83 -8.46 18.56
CA ALA A 252 -10.02 -9.66 18.73
C ALA A 252 -8.67 -9.53 18.02
N ASP A 253 -8.67 -9.11 16.76
CA ASP A 253 -7.47 -8.90 15.94
C ASP A 253 -6.56 -7.82 16.55
N LEU A 254 -7.17 -6.72 17.04
CA LEU A 254 -6.47 -5.63 17.73
C LEU A 254 -5.79 -6.11 19.01
N LYS A 255 -6.49 -6.88 19.84
CA LYS A 255 -5.92 -7.42 21.09
C LYS A 255 -4.79 -8.40 20.82
N ASN A 256 -4.93 -9.28 19.82
CA ASN A 256 -3.88 -10.22 19.44
C ASN A 256 -2.60 -9.47 19.01
N THR A 257 -2.76 -8.47 18.15
CA THR A 257 -1.64 -7.64 17.69
C THR A 257 -1.02 -6.84 18.84
N ALA A 258 -1.84 -6.26 19.71
CA ALA A 258 -1.38 -5.52 20.88
C ALA A 258 -0.55 -6.38 21.84
N VAL A 259 -0.94 -7.64 22.06
CA VAL A 259 -0.14 -8.58 22.88
C VAL A 259 1.23 -8.83 22.26
N SER A 260 1.32 -9.00 20.93
CA SER A 260 2.61 -9.14 20.24
C SER A 260 3.47 -7.88 20.37
N VAL A 261 2.88 -6.69 20.19
CA VAL A 261 3.59 -5.41 20.39
C VAL A 261 4.06 -5.24 21.84
N GLN A 262 3.25 -5.63 22.83
CA GLN A 262 3.62 -5.59 24.24
C GLN A 262 4.89 -6.40 24.53
N LYS A 263 4.98 -7.62 23.99
CA LYS A 263 6.16 -8.48 24.15
C LYS A 263 7.42 -7.81 23.58
N GLN A 264 7.30 -7.16 22.43
CA GLN A 264 8.44 -6.46 21.81
C GLN A 264 8.83 -5.18 22.54
N LEU A 265 7.87 -4.39 23.01
CA LEU A 265 8.15 -3.21 23.82
C LEU A 265 8.88 -3.57 25.10
N GLN A 266 8.49 -4.66 25.78
CA GLN A 266 9.18 -5.14 26.98
C GLN A 266 10.63 -5.56 26.69
N LYS A 267 10.86 -6.25 25.57
CA LYS A 267 12.21 -6.62 25.10
C LYS A 267 13.07 -5.38 24.82
N HIS A 268 12.52 -4.36 24.16
CA HIS A 268 13.21 -3.11 23.87
C HIS A 268 13.52 -2.30 25.13
N TYR A 269 12.57 -2.17 26.06
CA TYR A 269 12.77 -1.39 27.28
C TYR A 269 13.89 -1.99 28.15
N ALA A 270 13.94 -3.33 28.27
CA ALA A 270 15.02 -4.01 28.98
C ALA A 270 16.41 -3.78 28.37
N ALA A 271 16.49 -3.49 27.07
CA ALA A 271 17.74 -3.26 26.34
C ALA A 271 18.18 -1.78 26.30
N THR A 272 17.27 -0.82 26.54
CA THR A 272 17.48 0.61 26.20
C THR A 272 17.35 1.58 27.39
N ALA A 273 17.05 1.07 28.60
CA ALA A 273 16.73 1.84 29.81
C ALA A 273 17.79 2.86 30.30
N GLU A 274 19.00 2.85 29.75
CA GLU A 274 20.12 3.69 30.23
C GLU A 274 20.39 4.94 29.37
N ASN A 275 19.74 5.14 28.20
CA ASN A 275 20.12 6.19 27.25
C ASN A 275 18.95 6.94 26.56
N GLU A 276 17.72 6.88 27.08
CA GLU A 276 16.56 7.46 26.39
C GLU A 276 16.47 8.98 26.51
N GLY A 277 16.38 9.66 25.35
CA GLY A 277 16.09 11.10 25.30
C GLY A 277 14.67 11.43 25.75
N HIS A 278 14.44 12.66 26.21
CA HIS A 278 13.13 13.12 26.71
C HIS A 278 11.96 12.83 25.74
N ILE A 279 12.18 12.94 24.42
CA ILE A 279 11.16 12.64 23.39
C ILE A 279 10.87 11.14 23.29
N GLN A 280 11.90 10.28 23.36
CA GLN A 280 11.71 8.82 23.31
C GLN A 280 10.90 8.33 24.50
N ARG A 281 11.14 8.89 25.68
CA ARG A 281 10.34 8.60 26.87
C ARG A 281 8.86 8.95 26.69
N VAL A 282 8.57 10.11 26.09
CA VAL A 282 7.18 10.54 25.84
C VAL A 282 6.51 9.64 24.79
N ILE A 283 7.23 9.23 23.74
CA ILE A 283 6.75 8.24 22.76
C ILE A 283 6.46 6.90 23.44
N TYR A 284 7.33 6.44 24.35
CA TYR A 284 7.12 5.22 25.11
C TYR A 284 5.87 5.32 26.00
N GLU A 285 5.72 6.41 26.76
CA GLU A 285 4.56 6.64 27.62
C GLU A 285 3.25 6.68 26.79
N SER A 286 3.25 7.37 25.65
CA SER A 286 2.11 7.40 24.71
C SER A 286 1.81 6.01 24.13
N ALA A 287 2.83 5.25 23.74
CA ALA A 287 2.69 3.89 23.24
C ALA A 287 2.09 2.94 24.29
N ILE A 288 2.59 2.99 25.53
CA ILE A 288 2.05 2.17 26.64
C ILE A 288 0.61 2.56 26.98
N ASN A 289 0.27 3.85 26.99
CA ASN A 289 -1.10 4.29 27.21
C ASN A 289 -2.04 3.76 26.12
N THR A 290 -1.64 3.91 24.86
CA THR A 290 -2.40 3.41 23.69
C THR A 290 -2.56 1.88 23.74
N LEU A 291 -1.50 1.16 24.13
CA LEU A 291 -1.51 -0.29 24.31
C LEU A 291 -2.50 -0.72 25.40
N ASN A 292 -2.45 -0.07 26.56
CA ASN A 292 -3.35 -0.36 27.67
C ASN A 292 -4.80 -0.11 27.28
N GLU A 293 -5.05 0.96 26.53
CA GLU A 293 -6.36 1.32 25.99
C GLU A 293 -6.95 0.28 25.01
N ILE A 294 -6.10 -0.48 24.30
CA ILE A 294 -6.52 -1.58 23.42
C ILE A 294 -6.76 -2.87 24.21
N LEU A 295 -5.86 -3.19 25.15
CA LEU A 295 -5.91 -4.43 25.93
C LEU A 295 -7.01 -4.40 27.00
N MET A 296 -7.17 -3.25 27.66
CA MET A 296 -8.11 -2.99 28.76
C MET A 296 -9.02 -1.81 28.41
N PRO A 297 -9.93 -1.97 27.43
CA PRO A 297 -10.90 -0.92 27.12
C PRO A 297 -11.75 -0.63 28.37
N CYS A 298 -11.78 0.63 28.82
CA CYS A 298 -12.65 1.02 29.92
C CYS A 298 -14.11 0.66 29.59
N PRO A 299 -14.88 0.14 30.56
CA PRO A 299 -16.27 -0.26 30.39
C PRO A 299 -17.20 0.93 30.07
#